data_AF-W9DLW0-F1
#
_entry.id   AF-W9DLW0-F1
#
_cell.length_a   1.000
_cell.length_b   1.000
_cell.length_c   1.000
_cell.angle_alpha   90.00
_cell.angle_beta   90.00
_cell.angle_gamma   90.00
#
_symmetry.space_group_name_H-M   'P 1'
#
loop_
_entity.id
_entity.type
_entity.pdbx_description
1 polymer ?
#
loop_
_entity_poly.entity_id
_entity_poly.type
_entity_poly.pdbx_seq_one_letter_code
_entity_poly.pdbx_strand_id
1 'polypeptide(L)'
;MSDVVTEADEAARTAAAEVELLEEQIRAGDESITPEQLDRARGFARFQALRRETARRKAEKARQAARKEQAEVLLAELAETGEGSVRHSQRQVREAVIAAQEAVEHLVVVAGQHRKLVRDVTGRVKVLNDALPDAAMKPSRDGFRVGNLAVQETDAADAIFAALAPTLERRRELDVNLQCPNGWLIQPDYVINRGRRFQP
;
A
#
# COMPACT_ATOMS: atom_id res chain seq x y z
N MET A 1 -15.03 15.72 -33.03
CA MET A 1 -13.88 16.63 -33.32
C MET A 1 -12.68 15.91 -33.94
N SER A 2 -12.53 14.59 -33.82
CA SER A 2 -11.52 13.81 -34.57
C SER A 2 -11.71 13.93 -36.08
N ASP A 3 -12.95 13.93 -36.54
CA ASP A 3 -13.29 13.78 -37.96
C ASP A 3 -12.78 14.93 -38.82
N VAL A 4 -12.79 16.17 -38.29
CA VAL A 4 -12.31 17.36 -39.00
C VAL A 4 -10.79 17.34 -39.24
N VAL A 5 -10.02 16.75 -38.31
CA VAL A 5 -8.56 16.62 -38.49
C VAL A 5 -8.24 15.49 -39.46
N THR A 6 -8.96 14.37 -39.34
CA THR A 6 -8.79 13.23 -40.25
C THR A 6 -9.13 13.61 -41.69
N GLU A 7 -10.26 14.28 -41.92
CA GLU A 7 -10.68 14.76 -43.24
C GLU A 7 -9.64 15.73 -43.84
N ALA A 8 -9.12 16.67 -43.03
CA ALA A 8 -8.10 17.60 -43.49
C ALA A 8 -6.74 16.94 -43.76
N ASP A 9 -6.39 15.89 -43.00
CA ASP A 9 -5.19 15.09 -43.22
C ASP A 9 -5.29 14.27 -44.51
N GLU A 10 -6.45 13.68 -44.79
CA GLU A 10 -6.73 12.94 -46.03
C GLU A 10 -6.73 13.86 -47.25
N ALA A 11 -7.44 14.99 -47.20
CA ALA A 11 -7.48 15.97 -48.30
C ALA A 11 -6.08 16.50 -48.65
N ALA A 12 -5.24 16.78 -47.64
CA ALA A 12 -3.87 17.21 -47.87
C ALA A 12 -3.00 16.09 -48.46
N ARG A 13 -3.22 14.83 -48.09
CA ARG A 13 -2.50 13.68 -48.66
C ARG A 13 -2.86 13.45 -50.11
N THR A 14 -4.15 13.49 -50.45
CA THR A 14 -4.64 13.31 -51.83
C THR A 14 -4.10 14.41 -52.74
N ALA A 15 -4.11 15.68 -52.29
CA ALA A 15 -3.58 16.79 -53.08
C ALA A 15 -2.05 16.71 -53.28
N ALA A 16 -1.30 16.18 -52.30
CA ALA A 16 0.12 15.94 -52.47
C ALA A 16 0.41 14.81 -53.47
N ALA A 17 -0.35 13.72 -53.39
CA ALA A 17 -0.24 12.59 -54.32
C ALA A 17 -0.57 12.98 -55.76
N GLU A 18 -1.51 13.92 -55.97
CA GLU A 18 -1.82 14.45 -57.30
C GLU A 18 -0.63 15.21 -57.90
N VAL A 19 0.08 16.02 -57.11
CA VAL A 19 1.30 16.70 -57.57
C VAL A 19 2.39 15.70 -57.92
N GLU A 20 2.62 14.70 -57.06
CA GLU A 20 3.62 13.65 -57.31
C GLU A 20 3.31 12.87 -58.60
N LEU A 21 2.04 12.53 -58.84
CA LEU A 21 1.60 11.84 -60.05
C LEU A 21 1.87 12.66 -61.31
N LEU A 22 1.52 13.95 -61.31
CA LEU A 22 1.77 14.84 -62.45
C LEU A 22 3.27 15.00 -62.72
N GLU A 23 4.09 15.11 -61.67
CA GLU A 23 5.55 15.17 -61.81
C GLU A 23 6.15 13.86 -62.35
N GLU A 24 5.61 12.71 -61.95
CA GLU A 24 6.01 11.40 -62.48
C GLU A 24 5.69 11.27 -63.98
N GLN A 25 4.51 11.72 -64.40
CA GLN A 25 4.09 11.72 -65.81
C GLN A 25 4.98 12.62 -66.67
N ILE A 26 5.34 13.82 -66.18
CA ILE A 26 6.31 14.70 -66.85
C ILE A 26 7.67 14.00 -66.97
N ARG A 27 8.14 13.32 -65.91
CA ARG A 27 9.40 12.56 -65.94
C ARG A 27 9.36 11.38 -66.91
N ALA A 28 8.20 10.78 -67.12
CA ALA A 28 7.97 9.72 -68.10
C ALA A 28 7.88 10.24 -69.56
N GLY A 29 7.92 11.56 -69.77
CA GLY A 29 7.88 12.18 -71.09
C GLY A 29 6.47 12.51 -71.59
N ASP A 30 5.46 12.60 -70.71
CA ASP A 30 4.13 13.06 -71.09
C ASP A 30 4.12 14.57 -71.35
N GLU A 31 4.14 14.95 -72.63
CA GLU A 31 4.10 16.35 -73.08
C GLU A 31 2.70 16.97 -73.01
N SER A 32 1.65 16.20 -72.68
CA SER A 32 0.29 16.73 -72.57
C SER A 32 0.07 17.55 -71.29
N ILE A 33 0.95 17.42 -70.31
CA ILE A 33 0.87 18.15 -69.04
C ILE A 33 1.45 19.55 -69.20
N THR A 34 0.62 20.56 -68.97
CA THR A 34 1.04 21.95 -69.10
C THR A 34 1.62 22.49 -67.78
N PRO A 35 2.56 23.46 -67.83
CA PRO A 35 3.07 24.13 -66.63
C PRO A 35 1.95 24.68 -65.73
N GLU A 36 0.88 25.21 -66.31
CA GLU A 36 -0.25 25.78 -65.58
C GLU A 36 -1.09 24.71 -64.86
N GLN A 37 -1.10 23.46 -65.34
CA GLN A 37 -1.73 22.35 -64.62
C GLN A 37 -0.91 21.98 -63.39
N LEU A 38 0.41 21.86 -63.54
CA LEU A 38 1.32 21.56 -62.43
C LEU A 38 1.28 22.66 -61.35
N ASP A 39 1.31 23.94 -61.77
CA ASP A 39 1.25 25.06 -60.83
C ASP A 39 -0.09 25.14 -60.10
N ARG A 40 -1.20 24.82 -60.77
CA ARG A 40 -2.52 24.70 -60.12
C ARG A 40 -2.53 23.58 -59.09
N ALA A 41 -2.01 22.40 -59.42
CA ALA A 41 -1.93 21.27 -58.48
C ALA A 41 -1.05 21.62 -57.27
N ARG A 42 0.11 22.25 -57.50
CA ARG A 42 1.01 22.73 -56.43
C ARG A 42 0.33 23.77 -55.53
N GLY A 43 -0.39 24.72 -56.13
CA GLY A 43 -1.17 25.72 -55.41
C GLY A 43 -2.24 25.07 -54.52
N PHE A 44 -2.97 24.10 -55.06
CA PHE A 44 -4.00 23.36 -54.34
C PHE A 44 -3.42 22.53 -53.19
N ALA A 45 -2.31 21.80 -53.42
CA ALA A 45 -1.62 21.04 -52.39
C ALA A 45 -1.16 21.92 -51.22
N ARG A 46 -0.57 23.10 -51.51
CA ARG A 46 -0.20 24.09 -50.49
C ARG A 46 -1.40 24.58 -49.69
N PHE A 47 -2.51 24.87 -50.35
CA PHE A 47 -3.74 25.29 -49.69
C PHE A 47 -4.29 24.22 -48.73
N GLN A 48 -4.32 22.95 -49.15
CA GLN A 48 -4.77 21.85 -48.29
C GLN A 48 -3.84 21.62 -47.10
N ALA A 49 -2.53 21.77 -47.28
CA ALA A 49 -1.57 21.71 -46.19
C ALA A 49 -1.82 22.77 -45.11
N LEU A 50 -2.14 24.01 -45.51
CA LEU A 50 -2.50 25.09 -44.58
C LEU A 50 -3.83 24.84 -43.86
N ARG A 51 -4.83 24.28 -44.56
CA ARG A 51 -6.10 23.88 -43.93
C ARG A 51 -5.88 22.79 -42.87
N ARG A 52 -5.07 21.78 -43.19
CA ARG A 52 -4.65 20.73 -42.25
C ARG A 52 -4.00 21.31 -41.00
N GLU A 53 -3.04 22.21 -41.16
CA GLU A 53 -2.36 22.87 -40.03
C GLU A 53 -3.35 23.66 -39.17
N THR A 54 -4.28 24.38 -39.80
CA THR A 54 -5.33 25.14 -39.09
C THR A 54 -6.27 24.22 -38.31
N ALA A 55 -6.68 23.09 -38.91
CA ALA A 55 -7.52 22.09 -38.25
C ALA A 55 -6.81 21.50 -37.02
N ARG A 56 -5.53 21.13 -37.16
CA ARG A 56 -4.70 20.64 -36.04
C ARG A 56 -4.56 21.66 -34.92
N ARG A 57 -4.28 22.94 -35.24
CA ARG A 57 -4.21 24.02 -34.24
C ARG A 57 -5.54 24.23 -33.51
N LYS A 58 -6.67 24.17 -34.21
CA LYS A 58 -8.00 24.28 -33.61
C LYS A 58 -8.30 23.10 -32.68
N ALA A 59 -7.99 21.89 -33.11
CA ALA A 59 -8.19 20.69 -32.30
C ALA A 59 -7.33 20.72 -31.02
N GLU A 60 -6.06 21.16 -31.12
CA GLU A 60 -5.19 21.29 -29.95
C GLU A 60 -5.69 22.35 -28.98
N LYS A 61 -6.11 23.52 -29.46
CA LYS A 61 -6.73 24.55 -28.61
C LYS A 61 -7.97 24.03 -27.88
N ALA A 62 -8.83 23.27 -28.56
CA ALA A 62 -10.01 22.69 -27.94
C ALA A 62 -9.66 21.64 -26.87
N ARG A 63 -8.64 20.80 -27.12
CA ARG A 63 -8.15 19.85 -26.10
C ARG A 63 -7.59 20.57 -24.87
N GLN A 64 -6.84 21.64 -25.07
CA GLN A 64 -6.31 22.44 -23.96
C GLN A 64 -7.44 23.12 -23.16
N ALA A 65 -8.46 23.65 -23.84
CA ALA A 65 -9.63 24.21 -23.18
C ALA A 65 -10.38 23.16 -22.36
N ALA A 66 -10.65 21.98 -22.94
CA ALA A 66 -11.31 20.88 -22.23
C ALA A 66 -10.51 20.39 -21.01
N ARG A 67 -9.17 20.34 -21.10
CA ARG A 67 -8.31 20.00 -19.95
C ARG A 67 -8.38 21.05 -18.84
N LYS A 68 -8.44 22.33 -19.19
CA LYS A 68 -8.60 23.42 -18.21
C LYS A 68 -9.94 23.33 -17.50
N GLU A 69 -11.02 23.15 -18.26
CA GLU A 69 -12.36 22.97 -17.72
C GLU A 69 -12.44 21.76 -16.78
N GLN A 70 -11.87 20.60 -17.18
CA GLN A 70 -11.78 19.43 -16.31
C GLN A 70 -10.97 19.70 -15.04
N ALA A 71 -9.86 20.44 -15.13
CA ALA A 71 -9.06 20.80 -13.97
C ALA A 71 -9.83 21.72 -13.02
N GLU A 72 -10.59 22.69 -13.55
CA GLU A 72 -11.45 23.58 -12.76
C GLU A 72 -12.56 22.80 -12.04
N VAL A 73 -13.21 21.85 -12.71
CA VAL A 73 -14.20 20.96 -12.08
C VAL A 73 -13.58 20.13 -10.95
N LEU A 74 -12.44 19.49 -11.19
CA LEU A 74 -11.74 18.71 -10.16
C LEU A 74 -11.30 19.58 -8.96
N LEU A 75 -10.86 20.81 -9.21
CA LEU A 75 -10.51 21.74 -8.14
C LEU A 75 -11.76 22.14 -7.32
N ALA A 76 -12.91 22.34 -7.97
CA ALA A 76 -14.16 22.60 -7.28
C ALA A 76 -14.62 21.41 -6.44
N GLU A 77 -14.56 20.18 -6.98
CA GLU A 77 -14.86 18.94 -6.24
C GLU A 77 -13.93 18.75 -5.03
N LEU A 78 -12.64 19.04 -5.19
CA LEU A 78 -11.67 19.00 -4.09
C LEU A 78 -11.95 20.06 -3.03
N ALA A 79 -12.40 21.25 -3.42
CA ALA A 79 -12.78 22.29 -2.47
C ALA A 79 -14.04 21.89 -1.67
N GLU A 80 -15.05 21.33 -2.34
CA GLU A 80 -16.29 20.86 -1.73
C GLU A 80 -16.06 19.67 -0.78
N THR A 81 -15.22 18.71 -1.19
CA THR A 81 -14.93 17.51 -0.40
C THR A 81 -13.87 17.78 0.68
N GLY A 82 -12.95 18.70 0.43
CA GLY A 82 -11.75 18.93 1.23
C GLY A 82 -12.00 19.53 2.61
N GLU A 83 -12.95 20.46 2.76
CA GLU A 83 -13.19 21.07 4.07
C GLU A 83 -13.81 20.10 5.10
N GLY A 84 -14.67 19.19 4.65
CA GLY A 84 -15.25 18.16 5.51
C GLY A 84 -14.30 16.98 5.76
N SER A 85 -13.64 16.51 4.70
CA SER A 85 -12.77 15.32 4.74
C SER A 85 -11.47 15.56 5.52
N VAL A 86 -10.84 16.73 5.40
CA VAL A 86 -9.61 17.04 6.13
C VAL A 86 -9.87 17.18 7.64
N ARG A 87 -11.00 17.78 8.05
CA ARG A 87 -11.36 17.86 9.47
C ARG A 87 -11.72 16.50 10.06
N HIS A 88 -12.45 15.68 9.30
CA HIS A 88 -12.83 14.34 9.74
C HIS A 88 -11.60 13.43 9.87
N SER A 89 -10.71 13.44 8.88
CA SER A 89 -9.44 12.69 8.94
C SER A 89 -8.52 13.18 10.05
N GLN A 90 -8.39 14.50 10.28
CA GLN A 90 -7.61 15.02 11.41
C GLN A 90 -8.17 14.57 12.76
N ARG A 91 -9.49 14.54 12.92
CA ARG A 91 -10.14 14.03 14.13
C ARG A 91 -9.85 12.55 14.35
N GLN A 92 -10.01 11.72 13.32
CA GLN A 92 -9.71 10.28 13.39
C GLN A 92 -8.25 10.01 13.74
N VAL A 93 -7.31 10.77 13.14
CA VAL A 93 -5.88 10.66 13.47
C VAL A 93 -5.62 11.03 14.94
N ARG A 94 -6.24 12.09 15.45
CA ARG A 94 -6.10 12.47 16.87
C ARG A 94 -6.66 11.41 17.81
N GLU A 95 -7.86 10.89 17.52
CA GLU A 95 -8.47 9.80 18.31
C GLU A 95 -7.60 8.53 18.29
N ALA A 96 -7.02 8.17 17.13
CA ALA A 96 -6.10 7.04 17.01
C ALA A 96 -4.79 7.24 17.79
N VAL A 97 -4.24 8.46 17.80
CA VAL A 97 -3.03 8.78 18.58
C VAL A 97 -3.30 8.70 20.08
N ILE A 98 -4.44 9.21 20.55
CA ILE A 98 -4.84 9.11 21.97
C ILE A 98 -4.99 7.64 22.37
N ALA A 99 -5.71 6.84 21.58
CA ALA A 99 -5.88 5.42 21.85
C ALA A 99 -4.55 4.65 21.87
N ALA A 100 -3.60 5.01 20.99
CA ALA A 100 -2.27 4.42 20.98
C ALA A 100 -1.46 4.80 22.23
N GLN A 101 -1.57 6.04 22.72
CA GLN A 101 -0.93 6.49 23.95
C GLN A 101 -1.47 5.72 25.17
N GLU A 102 -2.80 5.61 25.29
CA GLU A 102 -3.45 4.85 26.37
C GLU A 102 -3.03 3.37 26.36
N ALA A 103 -2.94 2.75 25.17
CA ALA A 103 -2.49 1.38 25.02
C ALA A 103 -1.02 1.18 25.47
N VAL A 104 -0.14 2.14 25.15
CA VAL A 104 1.27 2.10 25.59
C VAL A 104 1.38 2.26 27.10
N GLU A 105 0.63 3.19 27.70
CA GLU A 105 0.58 3.36 29.16
C GLU A 105 0.10 2.08 29.87
N HIS A 106 -0.96 1.46 29.35
CA HIS A 106 -1.46 0.19 29.87
C HIS A 106 -0.40 -0.92 29.79
N LEU A 107 0.31 -1.03 28.67
CA LEU A 107 1.40 -2.01 28.49
C LEU A 107 2.52 -1.80 29.51
N VAL A 108 2.90 -0.56 29.80
CA VAL A 108 3.93 -0.25 30.81
C VAL A 108 3.49 -0.72 32.20
N VAL A 109 2.23 -0.52 32.57
CA VAL A 109 1.67 -1.00 33.84
C VAL A 109 1.71 -2.52 33.92
N VAL A 110 1.23 -3.21 32.89
CA VAL A 110 1.23 -4.69 32.82
C VAL A 110 2.66 -5.24 32.87
N ALA A 111 3.60 -4.64 32.15
CA ALA A 111 5.01 -5.03 32.19
C ALA A 111 5.62 -4.83 33.59
N GLY A 112 5.25 -3.75 34.29
CA GLY A 112 5.64 -3.50 35.67
C GLY A 112 5.13 -4.57 36.64
N GLN A 113 3.84 -4.93 36.52
CA GLN A 113 3.22 -6.01 37.30
C GLN A 113 3.88 -7.37 37.01
N HIS A 114 4.17 -7.67 35.74
CA HIS A 114 4.84 -8.90 35.34
C HIS A 114 6.25 -9.00 35.96
N ARG A 115 7.04 -7.93 35.92
CA ARG A 115 8.37 -7.91 36.56
C ARG A 115 8.29 -8.15 38.07
N LYS A 116 7.28 -7.58 38.74
CA LYS A 116 7.05 -7.82 40.18
C LYS A 116 6.76 -9.29 40.43
N LEU A 117 5.83 -9.89 39.68
CA LEU A 117 5.48 -11.30 39.81
C LEU A 117 6.69 -12.21 39.59
N VAL A 118 7.48 -11.98 38.53
CA VAL A 118 8.69 -12.75 38.24
C VAL A 118 9.70 -12.64 39.38
N ARG A 119 9.89 -11.44 39.95
CA ARG A 119 10.77 -11.23 41.11
C ARG A 119 10.29 -12.00 42.33
N ASP A 120 9.00 -11.93 42.64
CA ASP A 120 8.40 -12.60 43.80
C ASP A 120 8.52 -14.13 43.67
N VAL A 121 8.23 -14.68 42.48
CA VAL A 121 8.40 -16.11 42.19
C VAL A 121 9.86 -16.52 42.29
N THR A 122 10.78 -15.77 41.68
CA THR A 122 12.22 -16.08 41.74
C THR A 122 12.74 -16.04 43.18
N GLY A 123 12.27 -15.08 43.98
CA GLY A 123 12.60 -14.99 45.40
C GLY A 123 12.11 -16.21 46.19
N ARG A 124 10.87 -16.67 45.95
CA ARG A 124 10.32 -17.88 46.58
C ARG A 124 11.07 -19.14 46.17
N VAL A 125 11.41 -19.28 44.89
CA VAL A 125 12.22 -20.40 44.38
C VAL A 125 13.58 -20.42 45.07
N LYS A 126 14.22 -19.27 45.24
CA LYS A 126 15.50 -19.17 45.96
C LYS A 126 15.37 -19.58 47.42
N VAL A 127 14.36 -19.10 48.15
CA VAL A 127 14.12 -19.48 49.55
C VAL A 127 13.90 -20.99 49.69
N LEU A 128 13.12 -21.59 48.78
CA LEU A 128 12.93 -23.04 48.76
C LEU A 128 14.24 -23.79 48.46
N ASN A 129 15.03 -23.28 47.52
CA ASN A 129 16.32 -23.84 47.16
C ASN A 129 17.31 -23.82 48.33
N ASP A 130 17.37 -22.71 49.06
CA ASP A 130 18.25 -22.53 50.22
C ASP A 130 17.79 -23.37 51.44
N ALA A 131 16.50 -23.72 51.52
CA ALA A 131 15.93 -24.56 52.58
C ALA A 131 16.08 -26.07 52.35
N LEU A 132 16.37 -26.49 51.12
CA LEU A 132 16.59 -27.90 50.79
C LEU A 132 18.00 -28.31 51.23
N PRO A 133 18.17 -29.43 51.98
CA PRO A 133 19.48 -29.87 52.43
C PRO A 133 20.40 -30.24 51.25
N ASP A 134 21.69 -29.88 51.32
CA ASP A 134 22.73 -30.13 50.30
C ASP A 134 22.77 -31.58 49.77
N ALA A 135 22.31 -32.55 50.54
CA ALA A 135 22.23 -33.96 50.16
C ALA A 135 21.23 -34.22 49.00
N ALA A 136 20.25 -33.35 48.77
CA ALA A 136 19.28 -33.46 47.67
C ALA A 136 19.77 -32.83 46.35
N MET A 137 20.94 -32.16 46.37
CA MET A 137 21.38 -31.27 45.28
C MET A 137 22.69 -31.68 44.60
N LYS A 138 23.08 -32.96 44.66
CA LYS A 138 24.18 -33.44 43.81
C LYS A 138 23.69 -33.55 42.37
N PRO A 139 24.18 -32.73 41.42
CA PRO A 139 23.90 -32.96 40.02
C PRO A 139 24.46 -34.34 39.66
N SER A 140 23.59 -35.24 39.21
CA SER A 140 24.04 -36.48 38.56
C SER A 140 25.01 -36.09 37.45
N ARG A 141 26.15 -36.77 37.40
CA ARG A 141 27.23 -36.54 36.41
C ARG A 141 26.78 -36.80 34.97
N ASP A 142 25.60 -37.42 34.80
CA ASP A 142 24.98 -37.70 33.52
C ASP A 142 24.05 -36.57 33.09
N GLY A 143 24.65 -35.52 32.54
CA GLY A 143 23.97 -34.55 31.69
C GLY A 143 23.11 -33.53 32.43
N PHE A 144 23.42 -32.26 32.19
CA PHE A 144 22.59 -31.13 32.57
C PHE A 144 21.26 -31.19 31.79
N ARG A 145 20.32 -32.02 32.24
CA ARG A 145 18.90 -31.82 31.96
C ARG A 145 18.47 -30.71 32.92
N VAL A 146 18.25 -29.50 32.39
CA VAL A 146 17.25 -28.61 33.00
C VAL A 146 16.02 -29.49 33.12
N GLY A 147 15.63 -29.82 34.35
CA GLY A 147 14.56 -30.75 34.61
C GLY A 147 13.34 -30.33 33.80
N ASN A 148 13.07 -31.06 32.71
CA ASN A 148 11.71 -31.49 32.48
C ASN A 148 11.31 -32.12 33.81
N LEU A 149 10.55 -31.35 34.59
CA LEU A 149 9.65 -31.83 35.61
C LEU A 149 8.78 -32.90 34.93
N ALA A 150 9.33 -34.10 34.78
CA ALA A 150 8.56 -35.31 34.88
C ALA A 150 8.14 -35.35 36.36
N VAL A 151 7.14 -34.54 36.69
CA VAL A 151 6.33 -34.78 37.86
C VAL A 151 5.73 -36.14 37.56
N GLN A 152 6.24 -37.18 38.21
CA GLN A 152 5.45 -38.38 38.36
C GLN A 152 4.17 -37.91 39.06
N GLU A 153 3.05 -38.00 38.34
CA GLU A 153 1.70 -37.79 38.84
C GLU A 153 1.57 -38.42 40.23
N THR A 154 1.67 -37.63 41.29
CA THR A 154 1.12 -37.95 42.61
C THR A 154 1.25 -36.70 43.48
N ASP A 155 0.09 -36.14 43.84
CA ASP A 155 -0.24 -35.14 44.87
C ASP A 155 0.46 -33.76 44.83
N ALA A 156 1.73 -33.66 44.46
CA ALA A 156 2.46 -32.40 44.41
C ALA A 156 2.09 -31.54 43.18
N ALA A 157 1.82 -32.17 42.02
CA ALA A 157 1.31 -31.46 40.84
C ALA A 157 -0.04 -30.81 41.13
N ASP A 158 -0.96 -31.54 41.77
CA ASP A 158 -2.29 -31.04 42.09
C ASP A 158 -2.25 -29.95 43.16
N ALA A 159 -1.36 -30.05 44.15
CA ALA A 159 -1.15 -28.96 45.11
C ALA A 159 -0.56 -27.69 44.45
N ILE A 160 0.34 -27.84 43.48
CA ILE A 160 0.93 -26.72 42.73
C ILE A 160 -0.11 -26.12 41.77
N PHE A 161 -0.88 -26.94 41.05
CA PHE A 161 -1.95 -26.47 40.18
C PHE A 161 -3.10 -25.84 40.97
N ALA A 162 -3.49 -26.38 42.13
CA ALA A 162 -4.48 -25.76 43.01
C ALA A 162 -3.98 -24.44 43.59
N ALA A 163 -2.68 -24.33 43.92
CA ALA A 163 -2.08 -23.08 44.37
C ALA A 163 -1.95 -22.03 43.25
N LEU A 164 -1.84 -22.45 41.99
CA LEU A 164 -1.72 -21.58 40.82
C LEU A 164 -3.06 -21.29 40.12
N ALA A 165 -4.10 -22.10 40.34
CA ALA A 165 -5.41 -22.00 39.72
C ALA A 165 -6.07 -20.60 39.85
N PRO A 166 -6.04 -19.91 41.02
CA PRO A 166 -6.60 -18.57 41.14
C PRO A 166 -5.85 -17.53 40.29
N THR A 167 -4.59 -17.79 39.96
CA THR A 167 -3.73 -16.91 39.15
C THR A 167 -3.95 -17.14 37.66
N LEU A 168 -4.31 -18.38 37.28
CA LEU A 168 -4.62 -18.77 35.90
C LEU A 168 -6.05 -18.40 35.50
N GLU A 169 -7.03 -18.50 36.41
CA GLU A 169 -8.40 -18.03 36.16
C GLU A 169 -8.45 -16.51 35.93
N ARG A 170 -7.67 -15.73 36.68
CA ARG A 170 -7.48 -14.28 36.40
C ARG A 170 -6.85 -13.99 35.04
N ARG A 171 -6.07 -14.93 34.50
CA ARG A 171 -5.43 -14.79 33.19
C ARG A 171 -6.41 -15.08 32.05
N ARG A 172 -7.36 -15.98 32.27
CA ARG A 172 -8.45 -16.30 31.34
C ARG A 172 -9.50 -15.19 31.25
N GLU A 173 -9.66 -14.39 32.32
CA GLU A 173 -10.43 -13.13 32.29
C GLU A 173 -9.68 -11.99 31.58
N LEU A 174 -8.34 -12.07 31.49
CA LEU A 174 -7.47 -11.11 30.80
C LEU A 174 -7.22 -11.45 29.31
N ASP A 175 -7.71 -12.59 28.81
CA ASP A 175 -7.97 -12.81 27.38
C ASP A 175 -9.18 -11.95 26.94
N VAL A 176 -9.07 -10.64 27.18
CA VAL A 176 -9.95 -9.63 26.63
C VAL A 176 -9.68 -9.62 25.15
N ASN A 177 -10.69 -10.03 24.37
CA ASN A 177 -10.76 -9.92 22.92
C ASN A 177 -10.09 -8.63 22.42
N LEU A 178 -8.84 -8.73 21.98
CA LEU A 178 -8.19 -7.73 21.13
C LEU A 178 -8.74 -7.90 19.72
N GLN A 179 -10.02 -7.59 19.53
CA GLN A 179 -10.58 -7.34 18.22
C GLN A 179 -10.08 -5.96 17.79
N CYS A 180 -9.12 -5.93 16.86
CA CYS A 180 -8.79 -4.70 16.16
C CYS A 180 -10.02 -4.23 15.35
N PRO A 181 -10.32 -2.91 15.27
CA PRO A 181 -11.51 -2.38 14.60
C PRO A 181 -11.66 -2.74 13.11
N ASN A 182 -10.60 -3.26 12.50
CA ASN A 182 -10.51 -3.68 11.10
C ASN A 182 -10.68 -5.21 10.89
N GLY A 183 -10.97 -5.99 11.94
CA GLY A 183 -11.30 -7.42 11.82
C GLY A 183 -10.11 -8.37 11.69
N TRP A 184 -8.88 -7.91 11.96
CA TRP A 184 -7.68 -8.76 11.92
C TRP A 184 -7.45 -9.40 13.28
N LEU A 185 -7.45 -10.74 13.33
CA LEU A 185 -7.03 -11.49 14.50
C LEU A 185 -5.49 -11.51 14.54
N ILE A 186 -4.90 -10.87 15.55
CA ILE A 186 -3.47 -11.02 15.83
C ILE A 186 -3.32 -12.34 16.58
N GLN A 187 -2.93 -13.42 15.88
CA GLN A 187 -2.50 -14.62 16.57
C GLN A 187 -1.14 -14.37 17.25
N PRO A 188 -0.96 -14.81 18.51
CA PRO A 188 0.25 -14.52 19.29
C PRO A 188 1.52 -15.25 18.82
N ASP A 189 1.45 -16.11 17.79
CA ASP A 189 2.55 -16.98 17.36
C ASP A 189 3.36 -16.47 16.14
N TYR A 190 3.53 -15.15 15.97
CA TYR A 190 4.50 -14.64 14.99
C TYR A 190 5.92 -14.59 15.56
N VAL A 191 6.55 -15.76 15.62
CA VAL A 191 8.02 -15.88 15.70
C VAL A 191 8.61 -15.36 14.40
N ILE A 192 9.51 -14.38 14.56
CA ILE A 192 10.30 -13.68 13.56
C ILE A 192 10.91 -14.64 12.53
N ASN A 193 10.35 -14.69 11.32
CA ASN A 193 11.00 -15.30 10.17
C ASN A 193 11.63 -14.18 9.31
N ARG A 194 12.80 -13.71 9.73
CA ARG A 194 13.64 -12.81 8.93
C ARG A 194 14.25 -13.62 7.78
N GLY A 195 13.76 -13.41 6.56
CA GLY A 195 14.54 -13.74 5.36
C GLY A 195 13.80 -14.44 4.23
N ARG A 196 12.74 -13.83 3.68
CA ARG A 196 12.45 -13.98 2.24
C ARG A 196 12.02 -12.64 1.68
N ARG A 197 12.78 -12.15 0.69
CA ARG A 197 12.38 -11.05 -0.17
C ARG A 197 11.20 -11.54 -1.01
N PHE A 198 10.09 -10.82 -0.97
CA PHE A 198 9.08 -10.91 -2.03
C PHE A 198 9.68 -10.29 -3.30
N GLN A 199 9.76 -11.08 -4.36
CA GLN A 199 9.82 -10.58 -5.73
C GLN A 199 8.38 -10.42 -6.25
N PRO A 200 8.15 -9.51 -7.21
CA PRO A 200 6.87 -8.82 -7.42
C PRO A 200 5.70 -9.73 -7.77
#